data_AF-A0A1A8ICZ5-F1
#
_entry.id   AF-A0A1A8ICZ5-F1
#
_cell.length_a   1.000
_cell.length_b   1.000
_cell.length_c   1.000
_cell.angle_alpha   90.00
_cell.angle_beta   90.00
_cell.angle_gamma   90.00
#
_symmetry.space_group_name_H-M   'P 1'
#
loop_
_entity.id
_entity.type
_entity.pdbx_description
1 polymer ?
#
loop_
_entity_poly.entity_id
_entity_poly.type
_entity_poly.pdbx_seq_one_letter_code
_entity_poly.pdbx_strand_id
1 'polypeptide(L)' 'LFSNSRENRRCLLQCSVWQDWMFSLGYINPKNSEEQKITEMVYNVFRILLYHAIKYEWGGWRVWVDTLSI' A
#
# COMPACT_ATOMS: atom_id res chain seq x y z
N LEU A 1 7.70 -5.76 -9.43
CA LEU A 1 6.33 -5.55 -9.96
C LEU A 1 5.89 -4.08 -9.90
N PHE A 2 5.87 -3.45 -8.72
CA PHE A 2 5.46 -2.04 -8.56
C PHE A 2 6.62 -1.03 -8.57
N SER A 3 7.87 -1.48 -8.42
CA SER A 3 9.06 -0.63 -8.53
C SER A 3 9.23 -0.06 -9.95
N ASN A 4 9.00 -0.88 -10.98
CA ASN A 4 9.38 -0.57 -12.36
C ASN A 4 8.20 -0.35 -13.32
N SER A 5 6.94 -0.39 -12.85
CA SER A 5 5.76 -0.17 -13.70
C SER A 5 4.82 0.86 -13.08
N ARG A 6 4.59 1.95 -13.83
CA ARG A 6 3.67 3.03 -13.43
C ARG A 6 2.22 2.56 -13.57
N GLU A 7 1.93 1.83 -14.64
CA GLU A 7 0.63 1.27 -14.98
C GLU A 7 0.16 0.30 -13.89
N ASN A 8 1.04 -0.55 -13.37
CA ASN A 8 0.69 -1.46 -12.27
C ASN A 8 0.32 -0.70 -10.99
N ARG A 9 1.03 0.39 -10.66
CA ARG A 9 0.71 1.23 -9.50
C ARG A 9 -0.65 1.91 -9.67
N ARG A 10 -0.90 2.47 -10.85
CA ARG A 10 -2.18 3.12 -11.17
C ARG A 10 -3.34 2.13 -11.18
N CYS A 11 -3.17 0.96 -11.80
CA CYS A 11 -4.19 -0.09 -11.82
C CYS A 11 -4.58 -0.52 -10.40
N LEU A 12 -3.59 -0.80 -9.54
CA LEU A 12 -3.86 -1.20 -8.16
C LEU A 12 -4.59 -0.11 -7.37
N LEU A 13 -4.18 1.17 -7.50
CA LEU A 13 -4.85 2.29 -6.83
C LEU A 13 -6.31 2.49 -7.26
N GLN A 14 -6.69 1.99 -8.44
CA GLN A 14 -8.07 2.06 -8.97
C GLN A 14 -8.91 0.82 -8.62
N CYS A 15 -8.30 -0.25 -8.10
CA CYS A 15 -9.05 -1.42 -7.65
C CYS A 15 -9.87 -1.08 -6.40
N SER A 16 -11.10 -1.57 -6.31
CA SER A 16 -11.80 -1.62 -5.02
C SER A 16 -11.07 -2.60 -4.08
N VAL A 17 -11.05 -2.31 -2.78
CA VAL A 17 -10.58 -3.20 -1.68
C VAL A 17 -9.09 -3.54 -1.59
N TRP A 18 -8.21 -2.96 -2.42
CA TRP A 18 -6.77 -3.26 -2.34
C TRP A 18 -6.17 -2.92 -0.97
N GLN A 19 -6.71 -1.91 -0.29
CA GLN A 19 -6.25 -1.44 1.02
C GLN A 19 -6.55 -2.47 2.10
N ASP A 20 -7.82 -2.89 2.22
CA ASP A 20 -8.25 -3.92 3.18
C ASP A 20 -7.50 -5.23 2.93
N TRP A 21 -7.32 -5.61 1.66
CA TRP A 21 -6.54 -6.77 1.31
C TRP A 21 -5.07 -6.63 1.76
N MET A 22 -4.41 -5.50 1.48
CA MET A 22 -3.01 -5.29 1.90
C MET A 22 -2.85 -5.25 3.42
N PHE A 23 -3.78 -4.67 4.16
CA PHE A 23 -3.75 -4.69 5.62
C PHE A 23 -3.97 -6.08 6.19
N SER A 24 -4.82 -6.90 5.56
CA SER A 24 -5.04 -8.30 5.99
C SER A 24 -3.78 -9.17 5.92
N LEU A 25 -2.79 -8.76 5.11
CA LEU A 25 -1.51 -9.47 4.98
C LEU A 25 -0.46 -9.04 6.01
N GLY A 26 -0.62 -7.85 6.62
CA GLY A 26 0.31 -7.31 7.60
C GLY A 26 0.01 -7.81 9.02
N TYR A 27 1.05 -7.94 9.83
CA TYR A 27 0.88 -8.24 11.26
C TYR A 27 1.01 -6.93 12.05
N ILE A 28 -0.03 -6.55 12.79
CA ILE A 28 0.02 -5.36 13.68
C ILE A 28 1.09 -5.53 14.75
N ASN A 29 1.27 -6.76 15.24
CA ASN A 29 2.29 -7.11 16.21
C ASN A 29 2.95 -8.44 15.83
N PRO A 30 3.96 -8.42 14.93
CA PRO A 30 4.64 -9.62 14.47
C PRO A 30 5.35 -10.32 15.63
N LYS A 31 5.18 -11.64 15.74
CA LYS A 31 5.68 -12.46 16.85
C LYS A 31 6.98 -13.21 16.52
N ASN A 32 7.34 -13.25 15.25
CA ASN A 32 8.54 -13.94 14.76
C ASN A 32 9.13 -13.22 13.55
N SER A 33 10.32 -13.64 13.14
CA SER A 33 11.07 -13.02 12.03
C SER A 33 10.35 -13.10 10.69
N GLU A 34 9.57 -14.15 10.44
CA GLU A 34 8.83 -14.30 9.19
C GLU A 34 7.66 -13.31 9.13
N GLU A 35 6.87 -13.20 10.20
CA GLU A 35 5.80 -12.20 10.33
C GLU A 35 6.34 -10.77 10.21
N GLN A 36 7.52 -10.50 10.79
CA GLN A 36 8.18 -9.21 10.68
C GLN A 36 8.57 -8.91 9.22
N LYS A 37 9.19 -9.88 8.54
CA LYS A 37 9.58 -9.75 7.13
C LYS A 37 8.36 -9.51 6.22
N ILE A 38 7.25 -10.22 6.46
CA ILE A 38 5.99 -10.01 5.73
C ILE A 38 5.49 -8.57 5.95
N THR A 39 5.48 -8.12 7.21
CA THR A 39 5.03 -6.76 7.58
C THR A 39 5.89 -5.68 6.91
N GLU A 40 7.21 -5.87 6.87
CA GLU A 40 8.13 -4.96 6.17
C GLU A 40 7.88 -4.91 4.66
N MET A 41 7.60 -6.07 4.04
CA MET A 41 7.23 -6.13 2.62
C MET A 41 5.93 -5.38 2.33
N VAL A 42 4.91 -5.56 3.17
CA VAL A 42 3.62 -4.86 3.07
C VAL A 42 3.82 -3.36 3.20
N TYR A 43 4.56 -2.89 4.20
CA TYR A 43 4.85 -1.45 4.36
C TYR A 43 5.68 -0.87 3.21
N ASN A 44 6.61 -1.63 2.63
CA ASN A 44 7.35 -1.16 1.47
C ASN A 44 6.44 -0.95 0.25
N VAL A 45 5.46 -1.84 0.03
CA VAL A 45 4.45 -1.66 -1.02
C VAL A 45 3.59 -0.42 -0.74
N PHE A 46 3.08 -0.26 0.49
CA PHE A 46 2.34 0.96 0.86
C PHE A 46 3.17 2.23 0.60
N ARG A 47 4.45 2.24 0.96
CA ARG A 47 5.34 3.40 0.71
C ARG A 47 5.45 3.74 -0.77
N ILE A 48 5.64 2.75 -1.64
CA ILE A 48 5.72 2.95 -3.10
C ILE A 48 4.41 3.52 -3.65
N LEU A 49 3.28 2.98 -3.20
CA LEU A 49 1.95 3.41 -3.66
C LEU A 49 1.60 4.82 -3.14
N LEU A 50 1.93 5.12 -1.88
CA LEU A 50 1.69 6.43 -1.26
C LEU A 50 2.48 7.51 -1.99
N TYR A 51 3.76 7.24 -2.22
CA TYR A 51 4.60 8.14 -3.01
C TYR A 51 4.01 8.36 -4.41
N HIS A 52 3.54 7.29 -5.06
CA HIS A 52 2.97 7.41 -6.39
C HIS A 52 1.68 8.25 -6.40
N ALA A 53 0.77 7.99 -5.47
CA ALA A 53 -0.49 8.69 -5.34
C ALA A 53 -0.31 10.19 -5.05
N ILE A 54 0.59 10.55 -4.13
CA ILE A 54 0.86 11.96 -3.79
C ILE A 54 1.54 12.69 -4.94
N LYS A 55 2.55 12.06 -5.57
CA LYS A 55 3.39 12.74 -6.56
C LYS A 55 2.77 12.82 -7.95
N TYR A 56 2.01 11.80 -8.36
CA TYR A 56 1.62 11.64 -9.77
C TYR A 56 0.10 11.60 -10.02
N GLU A 57 -0.73 11.42 -8.99
CA GLU A 57 -2.18 11.35 -9.16
C GLU A 57 -2.85 12.59 -8.52
N TRP A 58 -3.59 13.36 -9.32
CA TRP A 58 -4.27 14.56 -8.83
C TRP A 58 -5.36 14.16 -7.82
N GLY A 59 -5.25 14.66 -6.58
CA GLY A 59 -6.16 14.28 -5.50
C GLY A 59 -5.93 12.87 -4.92
N GLY A 60 -4.89 12.15 -5.34
CA GLY A 60 -4.58 10.80 -4.87
C GLY A 60 -4.32 10.69 -3.36
N TRP A 61 -3.97 11.80 -2.71
CA TRP A 61 -3.82 11.89 -1.25
C TRP A 61 -5.13 11.63 -0.49
N ARG A 62 -6.30 11.90 -1.09
CA ARG A 62 -7.61 11.72 -0.43
C ARG A 62 -7.90 10.25 -0.13
N VAL A 63 -7.62 9.39 -1.10
CA VAL A 63 -7.75 7.93 -0.96
C VAL A 63 -6.94 7.43 0.23
N TRP A 64 -5.77 8.02 0.50
CA TRP A 64 -4.93 7.67 1.65
C TRP A 64 -5.39 8.27 2.97
N VAL A 65 -5.96 9.46 2.96
CA VAL A 65 -6.60 10.04 4.16
C VAL A 65 -7.71 9.10 4.63
N ASP A 66 -8.55 8.64 3.71
CA ASP A 66 -9.64 7.70 4.02
C ASP A 66 -9.10 6.38 4.57
N THR A 67 -7.96 5.89 4.08
CA THR A 67 -7.29 4.67 4.56
C THR A 67 -6.72 4.80 5.96
N LEU A 68 -6.05 5.91 6.25
CA LEU A 68 -5.35 6.14 7.52
C LEU A 68 -6.29 6.61 8.64
N SER A 69 -7.52 7.00 8.29
CA SER A 69 -8.56 7.40 9.24
C SER A 69 -9.39 6.23 9.81
N ILE A 70 -9.13 5.00 9.37
CA ILE A 70 -9.68 3.74 9.92
C ILE A 70 -8.75 3.21 11.00
#